data_AF-A0A0F2N9Y7-F1
#
_entry.id   AF-A0A0F2N9Y7-F1
#
_cell.length_a   1.000
_cell.length_b   1.000
_cell.length_c   1.000
_cell.angle_alpha   90.00
_cell.angle_beta   90.00
_cell.angle_gamma   90.00
#
_symmetry.space_group_name_H-M   'P 1'
#
loop_
_entity.id
_entity.type
_entity.pdbx_description
1 polymer ?
#
loop_
_entity_poly.entity_id
_entity_poly.type
_entity_poly.pdbx_seq_one_letter_code
_entity_poly.pdbx_strand_id
1 'polypeptide(L)'
;MNNNKKDDSFKETIDLIKHTWRHRAGQEIPAAILDTVDVLWPEPKPRPLLTHKKKNPGNWHMIFTLPPGLSYRDVVNRQEYFADACRGYVEIKKVAGYVHMTVRTGHLENHYPYLWPPDEHKGYKKMALPVPIGYSPAPEVLDLAEAPHLLVAGVTGFGKSNFLLVLIHSLMSHAKIAIIDLKRLQFSYLKNHCALAKNEKDALALMRALNREMERRIDILEAAGVEKIQEYHGTGKAAMAMDYIVLVIDEVAEISDPEIIRLIDRIVRLARATGISVVAATQRPSKKVPVFRDDTRDMFSARLCYLMPDEISSRLVLGETCSMAAQLPEIKGRGVYKFGVTIKEVQTMYLPVKQAKKLIEKQEGVVWDVTQSRKRIAPR
;
A
#
# COMPACT_ATOMS: atom_id res chain seq x y z
N MET A 1 -61.12 17.99 0.28
CA MET A 1 -59.90 18.83 0.05
C MET A 1 -59.14 19.24 1.33
N ASN A 2 -59.61 18.94 2.55
CA ASN A 2 -58.96 19.37 3.80
C ASN A 2 -58.11 18.31 4.54
N ASN A 3 -58.11 17.04 4.11
CA ASN A 3 -57.31 15.98 4.75
C ASN A 3 -55.85 15.97 4.26
N ASN A 4 -55.59 16.17 2.96
CA ASN A 4 -54.21 16.16 2.42
C ASN A 4 -53.31 17.25 3.04
N LYS A 5 -53.84 18.45 3.35
CA LYS A 5 -53.04 19.54 3.95
C LYS A 5 -52.63 19.27 5.41
N LYS A 6 -53.44 18.51 6.16
CA LYS A 6 -53.11 18.13 7.55
C LYS A 6 -52.08 17.00 7.57
N ASP A 7 -52.20 16.04 6.65
CA ASP A 7 -51.23 14.95 6.52
C ASP A 7 -49.85 15.45 6.05
N ASP A 8 -49.81 16.41 5.11
CA ASP A 8 -48.56 17.06 4.69
C ASP A 8 -47.91 17.86 5.83
N SER A 9 -48.69 18.64 6.59
CA SER A 9 -48.18 19.41 7.73
C SER A 9 -47.62 18.52 8.86
N PHE A 10 -48.26 17.37 9.10
CA PHE A 10 -47.80 16.40 10.09
C PHE A 10 -46.50 15.72 9.66
N LYS A 11 -46.41 15.37 8.37
CA LYS A 11 -45.19 14.80 7.77
C LYS A 11 -44.02 15.80 7.81
N GLU A 12 -44.25 17.05 7.42
CA GLU A 12 -43.27 18.13 7.50
C GLU A 12 -42.75 18.33 8.93
N THR A 13 -43.65 18.26 9.93
CA THR A 13 -43.28 18.37 11.35
C THR A 13 -42.42 17.19 11.80
N ILE A 14 -42.78 15.96 11.42
CA ILE A 14 -41.99 14.76 11.73
C ILE A 14 -40.60 14.84 11.10
N ASP A 15 -40.52 15.26 9.83
CA ASP A 15 -39.26 15.34 9.10
C ASP A 15 -38.37 16.44 9.67
N LEU A 16 -38.94 17.57 10.09
CA LEU A 16 -38.23 18.62 10.81
C LEU A 16 -37.65 18.10 12.14
N ILE A 17 -38.45 17.38 12.95
CA ILE A 17 -38.00 16.81 14.23
C ILE A 17 -36.86 15.81 14.00
N LYS A 18 -36.99 14.91 13.01
CA LYS A 18 -35.95 13.95 12.64
C LYS A 18 -34.67 14.66 12.22
N HIS A 19 -34.78 15.68 11.37
CA HIS A 19 -33.65 16.48 10.92
C HIS A 19 -32.96 17.17 12.11
N THR A 20 -33.69 17.89 12.96
CA THR A 20 -33.12 18.57 14.13
C THR A 20 -32.44 17.59 15.10
N TRP A 21 -33.04 16.43 15.35
CA TRP A 21 -32.45 15.41 16.23
C TRP A 21 -31.16 14.81 15.65
N ARG A 22 -31.15 14.58 14.34
CA ARG A 22 -30.03 14.03 13.59
C ARG A 22 -28.84 15.00 13.53
N HIS A 23 -29.09 16.29 13.31
CA HIS A 23 -28.07 17.34 13.17
C HIS A 23 -27.66 18.02 14.48
N ARG A 24 -27.94 17.41 15.63
CA ARG A 24 -27.50 17.94 16.92
C ARG A 24 -25.96 17.95 17.05
N ALA A 25 -25.45 18.87 17.87
CA ALA A 25 -24.01 19.00 18.12
C ALA A 25 -23.37 17.66 18.53
N GLY A 26 -22.20 17.36 17.96
CA GLY A 26 -21.48 16.10 18.17
C GLY A 26 -22.03 14.90 17.39
N GLN A 27 -22.97 15.10 16.47
CA GLN A 27 -23.50 14.06 15.55
C GLN A 27 -23.26 14.39 14.07
N GLU A 28 -22.35 15.32 13.77
CA GLU A 28 -22.09 15.83 12.43
C GLU A 28 -21.79 14.69 11.44
N ILE A 29 -21.04 13.69 11.88
CA ILE A 29 -20.63 12.55 11.05
C ILE A 29 -21.77 11.55 10.81
N PRO A 30 -22.46 11.02 11.85
CA PRO A 30 -23.68 10.25 11.63
C PRO A 30 -24.73 10.98 10.78
N ALA A 31 -24.86 12.30 10.97
CA ALA A 31 -25.77 13.13 10.18
C ALA A 31 -25.34 13.16 8.71
N ALA A 32 -24.10 13.53 8.40
CA ALA A 32 -23.60 13.52 7.02
C ALA A 32 -23.82 12.15 6.35
N ILE A 33 -23.53 11.04 7.05
CA ILE A 33 -23.71 9.70 6.49
C ILE A 33 -25.15 9.40 6.11
N LEU A 34 -26.14 9.56 7.00
CA LEU A 34 -27.50 9.19 6.57
C LEU A 34 -28.10 10.23 5.59
N ASP A 35 -27.56 11.45 5.49
CA ASP A 35 -28.02 12.43 4.48
C ASP A 35 -27.57 11.92 3.12
N THR A 36 -26.33 11.44 3.05
CA THR A 36 -25.83 10.71 1.88
C THR A 36 -26.67 9.47 1.59
N VAL A 37 -27.10 8.71 2.61
CA VAL A 37 -28.04 7.59 2.39
C VAL A 37 -29.36 8.07 1.77
N ASP A 38 -29.95 9.14 2.28
CA ASP A 38 -31.24 9.64 1.79
C ASP A 38 -31.14 10.18 0.36
N VAL A 39 -30.01 10.79 -0.01
CA VAL A 39 -29.73 11.24 -1.38
C VAL A 39 -29.51 10.07 -2.33
N LEU A 40 -28.74 9.07 -1.92
CA LEU A 40 -28.40 7.92 -2.78
C LEU A 40 -29.55 6.91 -2.91
N TRP A 41 -30.41 6.81 -1.89
CA TRP A 41 -31.58 5.93 -1.84
C TRP A 41 -32.82 6.71 -1.35
N PRO A 42 -33.39 7.59 -2.20
CA PRO A 42 -34.58 8.35 -1.84
C PRO A 42 -35.80 7.44 -1.66
N GLU A 43 -36.69 7.81 -0.76
CA GLU A 43 -37.96 7.09 -0.58
C GLU A 43 -38.77 7.03 -1.88
N PRO A 44 -39.49 5.92 -2.16
CA PRO A 44 -39.74 4.76 -1.30
C PRO A 44 -38.73 3.60 -1.49
N LYS A 45 -37.55 3.85 -2.07
CA LYS A 45 -36.61 2.77 -2.40
C LYS A 45 -36.04 2.09 -1.14
N PRO A 46 -35.71 0.78 -1.19
CA PRO A 46 -34.97 0.11 -0.11
C PRO A 46 -33.63 0.82 0.14
N ARG A 47 -33.34 1.14 1.40
CA ARG A 47 -32.14 1.89 1.81
C ARG A 47 -31.43 1.24 3.00
N PRO A 48 -30.10 1.44 3.17
CA PRO A 48 -29.40 1.02 4.38
C PRO A 48 -30.03 1.63 5.64
N LEU A 49 -30.27 0.81 6.66
CA LEU A 49 -30.85 1.24 7.93
C LEU A 49 -29.78 1.22 9.03
N LEU A 50 -29.46 2.39 9.59
CA LEU A 50 -28.54 2.48 10.72
C LEU A 50 -29.16 1.86 11.97
N THR A 51 -28.57 0.79 12.48
CA THR A 51 -29.03 0.09 13.69
C THR A 51 -28.19 0.44 14.92
N HIS A 52 -26.91 0.73 14.74
CA HIS A 52 -26.02 1.08 15.83
C HIS A 52 -25.02 2.16 15.40
N LYS A 53 -24.70 3.08 16.30
CA LYS A 53 -23.59 4.01 16.16
C LYS A 53 -22.84 4.17 17.47
N LYS A 54 -21.52 4.25 17.38
CA LYS A 54 -20.61 4.45 18.51
C LYS A 54 -19.51 5.42 18.12
N LYS A 55 -19.28 6.44 18.96
CA LYS A 55 -18.10 7.31 18.84
C LYS A 55 -16.95 6.66 19.61
N ASN A 56 -15.82 6.47 18.94
CA ASN A 56 -14.56 6.06 19.56
C ASN A 56 -13.55 7.23 19.50
N PRO A 57 -12.43 7.17 20.22
CA PRO A 57 -11.32 8.10 20.01
C PRO A 57 -10.88 8.10 18.53
N GLY A 58 -10.96 9.26 17.88
CA GLY A 58 -10.53 9.45 16.49
C GLY A 58 -11.45 8.88 15.39
N ASN A 59 -12.56 8.21 15.72
CA ASN A 59 -13.47 7.66 14.70
C ASN A 59 -14.92 7.46 15.17
N TRP A 60 -15.80 7.29 14.19
CA TRP A 60 -17.16 6.80 14.34
C TRP A 60 -17.27 5.39 13.78
N HIS A 61 -17.95 4.52 14.50
CA HIS A 61 -18.33 3.20 14.02
C HIS A 61 -19.85 3.09 13.93
N MET A 62 -20.34 2.70 12.77
CA MET A 62 -21.77 2.60 12.46
C MET A 62 -22.07 1.24 11.86
N ILE A 63 -23.20 0.66 12.26
CA ILE A 63 -23.67 -0.63 11.77
C ILE A 63 -24.99 -0.41 11.07
N PHE A 64 -25.07 -0.91 9.83
CA PHE A 64 -26.26 -0.85 9.00
C PHE A 64 -26.79 -2.25 8.72
N THR A 65 -28.10 -2.36 8.70
CA THR A 65 -28.82 -3.51 8.15
C THR A 65 -29.29 -3.16 6.74
N LEU A 66 -29.18 -4.13 5.82
CA LEU A 66 -29.65 -3.96 4.46
C LEU A 66 -31.01 -4.66 4.29
N PRO A 67 -32.05 -3.96 3.80
CA PRO A 67 -33.31 -4.60 3.46
C PRO A 67 -33.16 -5.51 2.23
N PRO A 68 -34.11 -6.45 2.01
CA PRO A 68 -34.16 -7.23 0.78
C PRO A 68 -34.11 -6.35 -0.47
N GLY A 69 -33.33 -6.77 -1.47
CA GLY A 69 -33.14 -6.00 -2.71
C GLY A 69 -31.96 -5.03 -2.68
N LEU A 70 -31.29 -4.83 -1.54
CA LEU A 70 -30.06 -4.06 -1.45
C LEU A 70 -28.88 -4.94 -1.04
N SER A 71 -27.81 -4.95 -1.83
CA SER A 71 -26.62 -5.75 -1.57
C SER A 71 -25.50 -4.94 -0.90
N TYR A 72 -24.57 -5.64 -0.27
CA TYR A 72 -23.34 -5.03 0.25
C TYR A 72 -22.57 -4.26 -0.84
N ARG A 73 -22.56 -4.79 -2.07
CA ARG A 73 -21.86 -4.19 -3.21
C ARG A 73 -22.46 -2.84 -3.59
N ASP A 74 -23.78 -2.69 -3.45
CA ASP A 74 -24.46 -1.41 -3.71
C ASP A 74 -23.97 -0.30 -2.78
N VAL A 75 -23.66 -0.64 -1.52
CA VAL A 75 -23.16 0.33 -0.54
C VAL A 75 -21.68 0.61 -0.77
N VAL A 76 -20.85 -0.42 -0.94
CA VAL A 76 -19.39 -0.26 -1.13
C VAL A 76 -19.05 0.51 -2.41
N ASN A 77 -19.77 0.29 -3.50
CA ASN A 77 -19.55 1.03 -4.76
C ASN A 77 -19.80 2.54 -4.61
N ARG A 78 -20.45 2.98 -3.52
CA ARG A 78 -20.76 4.38 -3.23
C ARG A 78 -19.96 4.91 -2.03
N GLN A 79 -18.89 4.22 -1.62
CA GLN A 79 -18.06 4.61 -0.47
C GLN A 79 -17.54 6.05 -0.56
N GLU A 80 -17.19 6.52 -1.77
CA GLU A 80 -16.65 7.87 -1.99
C GLU A 80 -17.65 8.97 -1.62
N TYR A 81 -18.93 8.84 -1.95
CA TYR A 81 -19.96 9.81 -1.55
C TYR A 81 -20.02 10.00 -0.03
N PHE A 82 -19.85 8.91 0.73
CA PHE A 82 -19.81 8.97 2.19
C PHE A 82 -18.52 9.63 2.70
N ALA A 83 -17.39 9.35 2.06
CA ALA A 83 -16.10 9.95 2.39
C ALA A 83 -16.12 11.46 2.19
N ASP A 84 -16.66 11.91 1.05
CA ASP A 84 -16.81 13.32 0.72
C ASP A 84 -17.73 14.04 1.71
N ALA A 85 -18.90 13.45 2.00
CA ALA A 85 -19.87 14.03 2.93
C ALA A 85 -19.29 14.20 4.34
N CYS A 86 -18.45 13.26 4.77
CA CYS A 86 -17.79 13.32 6.08
C CYS A 86 -16.48 14.10 6.08
N ARG A 87 -15.99 14.54 4.91
CA ARG A 87 -14.64 15.09 4.72
C ARG A 87 -13.57 14.21 5.39
N GLY A 88 -13.71 12.90 5.23
CA GLY A 88 -12.96 11.93 6.00
C GLY A 88 -12.87 10.59 5.32
N TYR A 89 -12.11 9.68 5.92
CA TYR A 89 -11.96 8.33 5.40
C TYR A 89 -13.10 7.44 5.88
N VAL A 90 -13.75 6.75 4.94
CA VAL A 90 -14.83 5.80 5.22
C VAL A 90 -14.37 4.41 4.81
N GLU A 91 -14.39 3.47 5.75
CA GLU A 91 -14.14 2.06 5.52
C GLU A 91 -15.43 1.27 5.71
N ILE A 92 -15.82 0.51 4.68
CA ILE A 92 -17.04 -0.32 4.71
C ILE A 92 -16.64 -1.80 4.66
N LYS A 93 -17.13 -2.57 5.64
CA LYS A 93 -16.89 -4.03 5.76
C LYS A 93 -18.19 -4.78 5.98
N LYS A 94 -18.28 -6.00 5.47
CA LYS A 94 -19.35 -6.94 5.81
C LYS A 94 -18.89 -7.81 6.98
N VAL A 95 -19.60 -7.76 8.11
CA VAL A 95 -19.31 -8.60 9.29
C VAL A 95 -20.61 -9.21 9.77
N ALA A 96 -20.65 -10.54 9.89
CA ALA A 96 -21.84 -11.29 10.35
C ALA A 96 -23.17 -10.90 9.65
N GLY A 97 -23.11 -10.56 8.35
CA GLY A 97 -24.29 -10.15 7.58
C GLY A 97 -24.64 -8.67 7.64
N TYR A 98 -24.05 -7.89 8.54
CA TYR A 98 -24.23 -6.45 8.67
C TYR A 98 -23.17 -5.65 7.92
N VAL A 99 -23.50 -4.41 7.59
CA VAL A 99 -22.57 -3.45 7.00
C VAL A 99 -21.99 -2.58 8.09
N HIS A 100 -20.70 -2.77 8.37
CA HIS A 100 -19.94 -1.97 9.31
C HIS A 100 -19.26 -0.84 8.55
N MET A 101 -19.62 0.40 8.88
CA MET A 101 -19.02 1.61 8.35
C MET A 101 -18.20 2.30 9.44
N THR A 102 -16.90 2.41 9.23
CA THR A 102 -16.01 3.16 10.12
C THR A 102 -15.61 4.46 9.44
N VAL A 103 -15.94 5.58 10.06
CA VAL A 103 -15.65 6.92 9.55
C VAL A 103 -14.59 7.56 10.43
N ARG A 104 -13.48 7.97 9.83
CA ARG A 104 -12.40 8.66 10.53
C ARG A 104 -12.26 10.06 9.96
N THR A 105 -12.47 11.07 10.80
CA THR A 105 -12.54 12.48 10.38
C THR A 105 -11.33 13.29 10.81
N GLY A 106 -10.19 12.63 10.96
CA GLY A 106 -8.92 13.32 11.11
C GLY A 106 -8.49 13.84 9.74
N HIS A 107 -8.13 15.12 9.67
CA HIS A 107 -7.26 15.59 8.59
C HIS A 107 -5.99 14.74 8.63
N LEU A 108 -5.59 14.19 7.49
CA LEU A 108 -4.26 13.62 7.34
C LEU A 108 -3.25 14.70 7.73
N GLU A 109 -2.45 14.44 8.75
CA GLU A 109 -1.42 15.37 9.18
C GLU A 109 -0.47 15.66 8.02
N ASN A 110 0.11 16.87 8.01
CA ASN A 110 1.03 17.29 6.95
C ASN A 110 2.45 16.73 7.18
N HIS A 111 2.67 16.11 8.33
CA HIS A 111 3.93 15.52 8.73
C HIS A 111 3.65 14.27 9.54
N TYR A 112 4.39 13.19 9.27
CA TYR A 112 4.32 11.98 10.07
C TYR A 112 5.75 11.61 10.48
N PRO A 113 6.13 11.71 11.76
CA PRO A 113 7.49 11.38 12.19
C PRO A 113 7.79 9.88 12.00
N TYR A 114 9.08 9.53 11.88
CA TYR A 114 9.50 8.13 11.87
C TYR A 114 9.30 7.49 13.24
N LEU A 115 8.34 6.57 13.32
CA LEU A 115 7.92 5.86 14.54
C LEU A 115 7.96 4.33 14.34
N TRP A 116 8.88 3.83 13.50
CA TRP A 116 8.98 2.40 13.22
C TRP A 116 10.00 1.69 14.13
N PRO A 117 9.68 0.50 14.69
CA PRO A 117 8.39 -0.20 14.60
C PRO A 117 7.30 0.44 15.49
N PRO A 118 6.01 0.37 15.11
CA PRO A 118 4.94 1.00 15.86
C PRO A 118 4.61 0.19 17.13
N ASP A 119 4.63 0.83 18.30
CA ASP A 119 4.33 0.16 19.57
C ASP A 119 2.91 -0.46 19.63
N GLU A 120 1.95 0.12 18.92
CA GLU A 120 0.52 -0.21 19.05
C GLU A 120 -0.04 -1.19 17.99
N HIS A 121 0.67 -1.42 16.89
CA HIS A 121 0.15 -2.25 15.79
C HIS A 121 0.48 -3.73 15.96
N LYS A 122 -0.33 -4.48 16.72
CA LYS A 122 -0.09 -5.93 16.93
C LYS A 122 -0.08 -6.76 15.64
N GLY A 123 -0.62 -6.24 14.54
CA GLY A 123 -0.70 -6.94 13.25
C GLY A 123 0.65 -7.14 12.54
N TYR A 124 1.57 -6.18 12.62
CA TYR A 124 2.82 -6.26 11.82
C TYR A 124 3.77 -7.36 12.31
N LYS A 125 3.70 -7.75 13.60
CA LYS A 125 4.55 -8.83 14.16
C LYS A 125 4.32 -10.20 13.50
N LYS A 126 3.19 -10.37 12.81
CA LYS A 126 2.86 -11.60 12.07
C LYS A 126 3.23 -11.53 10.58
N MET A 127 3.63 -10.36 10.09
CA MET A 127 4.00 -10.15 8.70
C MET A 127 5.44 -10.60 8.46
N ALA A 128 5.70 -11.19 7.30
CA ALA A 128 7.04 -11.61 6.92
C ALA A 128 7.91 -10.42 6.50
N LEU A 129 7.36 -9.53 5.67
CA LEU A 129 8.04 -8.33 5.16
C LEU A 129 7.19 -7.07 5.39
N PRO A 130 7.08 -6.60 6.64
CA PRO A 130 6.27 -5.43 6.96
C PRO A 130 6.90 -4.14 6.42
N VAL A 131 6.18 -3.44 5.53
CA VAL A 131 6.54 -2.13 4.99
C VAL A 131 5.54 -1.07 5.47
N PRO A 132 5.96 -0.06 6.25
CA PRO A 132 5.08 1.03 6.66
C PRO A 132 4.80 1.96 5.47
N ILE A 133 3.64 1.77 4.85
CA ILE A 133 3.17 2.60 3.73
C ILE A 133 2.89 4.02 4.20
N GLY A 134 2.36 4.17 5.42
CA GLY A 134 2.07 5.48 6.00
C GLY A 134 0.88 5.41 6.93
N TYR A 135 0.10 6.49 6.96
CA TYR A 135 -1.10 6.62 7.77
C TYR A 135 -2.26 7.14 6.93
N SER A 136 -3.39 6.44 6.97
CA SER A 136 -4.67 6.87 6.40
C SER A 136 -5.82 6.60 7.36
N PRO A 137 -6.19 7.63 8.11
CA PRO A 137 -6.40 7.69 9.58
C PRO A 137 -6.21 6.43 10.48
N ALA A 138 -5.46 5.44 10.01
CA ALA A 138 -4.86 4.35 10.76
C ALA A 138 -3.53 4.03 10.07
N PRO A 139 -2.52 3.48 10.79
CA PRO A 139 -1.28 3.09 10.13
C PRO A 139 -1.54 1.99 9.10
N GLU A 140 -1.02 2.20 7.90
CA GLU A 140 -1.09 1.29 6.76
C GLU A 140 0.26 0.59 6.64
N VAL A 141 0.24 -0.74 6.80
CA VAL A 141 1.42 -1.59 6.69
C VAL A 141 1.14 -2.66 5.64
N LEU A 142 2.01 -2.76 4.65
CA LEU A 142 1.97 -3.78 3.60
C LEU A 142 2.87 -4.94 4.02
N ASP A 143 2.39 -6.18 3.93
CA ASP A 143 3.29 -7.32 3.90
C ASP A 143 3.77 -7.54 2.46
N LEU A 144 5.02 -7.18 2.20
CA LEU A 144 5.63 -7.31 0.87
C LEU A 144 5.82 -8.79 0.47
N ALA A 145 5.71 -9.76 1.39
CA ALA A 145 5.74 -11.18 1.03
C ALA A 145 4.42 -11.63 0.38
N GLU A 146 3.29 -11.05 0.80
CA GLU A 146 1.96 -11.33 0.25
C GLU A 146 1.68 -10.52 -1.03
N ALA A 147 2.31 -9.34 -1.13
CA ALA A 147 2.30 -8.46 -2.29
C ALA A 147 3.74 -8.24 -2.79
N PRO A 148 4.32 -9.18 -3.55
CA PRO A 148 5.77 -9.27 -3.82
C PRO A 148 6.39 -8.04 -4.47
N HIS A 149 5.58 -7.23 -5.16
CA HIS A 149 6.08 -6.13 -5.95
C HIS A 149 5.36 -4.83 -5.59
N LEU A 150 6.17 -3.80 -5.31
CA LEU A 150 5.72 -2.45 -4.98
C LEU A 150 6.28 -1.45 -5.98
N LEU A 151 5.38 -0.68 -6.60
CA LEU A 151 5.76 0.42 -7.50
C LEU A 151 5.66 1.75 -6.75
N VAL A 152 6.75 2.52 -6.73
CA VAL A 152 6.80 3.82 -6.06
C VAL A 152 7.06 4.92 -7.08
N ALA A 153 6.19 5.91 -7.19
CA ALA A 153 6.38 6.95 -8.19
C ALA A 153 6.10 8.36 -7.66
N GLY A 154 6.64 9.38 -8.31
CA GLY A 154 6.29 10.77 -8.04
C GLY A 154 7.41 11.75 -8.34
N VAL A 155 7.06 13.03 -8.42
CA VAL A 155 8.02 14.10 -8.73
C VAL A 155 9.06 14.29 -7.62
N THR A 156 10.19 14.89 -7.98
CA THR A 156 11.28 15.15 -7.06
C THR A 156 10.84 16.03 -5.89
N GLY A 157 11.28 15.69 -4.68
CA GLY A 157 11.07 16.52 -3.48
C GLY A 157 9.80 16.22 -2.67
N PHE A 158 8.92 15.32 -3.15
CA PHE A 158 7.62 15.05 -2.51
C PHE A 158 7.54 13.79 -1.65
N GLY A 159 8.62 13.00 -1.54
CA GLY A 159 8.70 11.93 -0.52
C GLY A 159 9.20 10.58 -0.98
N LYS A 160 9.24 10.31 -2.30
CA LYS A 160 9.70 9.03 -2.89
C LYS A 160 11.01 8.51 -2.27
N SER A 161 12.06 9.31 -2.33
CA SER A 161 13.40 9.00 -1.79
C SER A 161 13.38 8.71 -0.29
N ASN A 162 12.66 9.52 0.48
CA ASN A 162 12.52 9.34 1.91
C ASN A 162 11.74 8.05 2.25
N PHE A 163 10.72 7.70 1.48
CA PHE A 163 10.01 6.45 1.67
C PHE A 163 10.85 5.22 1.36
N LEU A 164 11.67 5.25 0.30
CA LEU A 164 12.61 4.16 0.04
C LEU A 164 13.56 3.95 1.23
N LEU A 165 14.03 5.04 1.87
CA LEU A 165 14.83 4.96 3.10
C LEU A 165 14.05 4.29 4.23
N VAL A 166 12.82 4.74 4.49
CA VAL A 166 11.94 4.15 5.52
C VAL A 166 11.70 2.66 5.26
N LEU A 167 11.36 2.29 4.01
CA LEU A 167 11.14 0.92 3.58
C LEU A 167 12.37 0.06 3.81
N ILE A 168 13.54 0.51 3.36
CA ILE A 168 14.79 -0.24 3.50
C ILE A 168 15.07 -0.48 4.99
N HIS A 169 15.01 0.55 5.84
CA HIS A 169 15.22 0.42 7.29
C HIS A 169 14.20 -0.50 7.96
N SER A 170 12.94 -0.49 7.51
CA SER A 170 11.91 -1.39 8.05
C SER A 170 12.15 -2.87 7.74
N LEU A 171 12.89 -3.18 6.67
CA LEU A 171 13.07 -4.54 6.16
C LEU A 171 14.45 -5.14 6.46
N MET A 172 15.44 -4.38 6.94
CA MET A 172 16.80 -4.90 7.16
C MET A 172 16.88 -6.07 8.14
N SER A 173 15.98 -6.15 9.13
CA SER A 173 15.88 -7.28 10.06
C SER A 173 15.04 -8.45 9.54
N HIS A 174 14.41 -8.30 8.37
CA HIS A 174 13.44 -9.25 7.80
C HIS A 174 13.92 -9.86 6.48
N ALA A 175 14.84 -9.21 5.77
CA ALA A 175 15.28 -9.62 4.45
C ALA A 175 16.71 -9.19 4.12
N LYS A 176 17.30 -9.89 3.16
CA LYS A 176 18.50 -9.43 2.43
C LYS A 176 18.12 -8.35 1.45
N ILE A 177 18.79 -7.20 1.53
CA ILE A 177 18.49 -6.04 0.67
C ILE A 177 19.48 -5.97 -0.50
N ALA A 178 18.93 -5.86 -1.71
CA ALA A 178 19.64 -5.53 -2.95
C ALA A 178 19.24 -4.14 -3.40
N ILE A 179 20.18 -3.29 -3.81
CA ILE A 179 19.90 -1.92 -4.25
C ILE A 179 20.58 -1.63 -5.58
N ILE A 180 19.82 -1.09 -6.53
CA ILE A 180 20.33 -0.47 -7.75
C ILE A 180 20.15 1.05 -7.63
N ASP A 181 21.26 1.77 -7.45
CA ASP A 181 21.34 3.24 -7.35
C ASP A 181 22.35 3.78 -8.37
N LEU A 182 21.91 3.89 -9.63
CA LEU A 182 22.75 4.37 -10.73
C LEU A 182 23.11 5.87 -10.60
N LYS A 183 22.33 6.65 -9.84
CA LYS A 183 22.59 8.07 -9.59
C LYS A 183 23.61 8.31 -8.46
N ARG A 184 23.87 7.29 -7.62
CA ARG A 184 24.83 7.32 -6.50
C ARG A 184 24.50 8.34 -5.40
N LEU A 185 23.24 8.73 -5.27
CA LEU A 185 22.86 9.86 -4.42
C LEU A 185 22.41 9.45 -3.02
N GLN A 186 21.78 8.29 -2.87
CA GLN A 186 20.90 8.06 -1.73
C GLN A 186 21.41 7.00 -0.75
N PHE A 187 21.98 5.90 -1.26
CA PHE A 187 22.17 4.68 -0.45
C PHE A 187 23.63 4.30 -0.17
N SER A 188 24.58 5.17 -0.51
CA SER A 188 26.02 4.87 -0.36
C SER A 188 26.45 4.50 1.07
N TYR A 189 25.73 4.96 2.09
CA TYR A 189 26.03 4.65 3.51
C TYR A 189 25.59 3.24 3.92
N LEU A 190 24.79 2.55 3.11
CA LEU A 190 24.31 1.18 3.36
C LEU A 190 25.23 0.10 2.80
N LYS A 191 26.37 0.44 2.21
CA LYS A 191 27.25 -0.49 1.47
C LYS A 191 27.67 -1.76 2.23
N ASN A 192 27.69 -1.72 3.57
CA ASN A 192 28.09 -2.84 4.41
C ASN A 192 26.90 -3.68 4.93
N HIS A 193 25.68 -3.33 4.52
CA HIS A 193 24.43 -3.95 4.98
C HIS A 193 23.54 -4.40 3.82
N CYS A 194 23.94 -4.13 2.57
CA CYS A 194 23.18 -4.51 1.38
C CYS A 194 24.11 -4.78 0.19
N ALA A 195 23.62 -5.52 -0.81
CA ALA A 195 24.27 -5.59 -2.11
C ALA A 195 23.93 -4.32 -2.91
N LEU A 196 24.92 -3.46 -3.17
CA LEU A 196 24.70 -2.14 -3.77
C LEU A 196 25.38 -2.01 -5.13
N ALA A 197 24.59 -1.88 -6.19
CA ALA A 197 25.04 -1.59 -7.55
C ALA A 197 24.95 -0.08 -7.86
N LYS A 198 26.06 0.50 -8.33
CA LYS A 198 26.21 1.96 -8.60
C LYS A 198 26.49 2.32 -10.06
N ASN A 199 26.44 1.34 -10.94
CA ASN A 199 26.63 1.45 -12.39
C ASN A 199 25.95 0.24 -13.07
N GLU A 200 25.76 0.31 -14.39
CA GLU A 200 25.06 -0.75 -15.13
C GLU A 200 25.79 -2.10 -15.09
N LYS A 201 27.13 -2.11 -15.10
CA LYS A 201 27.91 -3.36 -15.03
C LYS A 201 27.64 -4.11 -13.72
N ASP A 202 27.67 -3.41 -12.59
CA ASP A 202 27.38 -3.99 -11.28
C ASP A 202 25.90 -4.38 -11.17
N ALA A 203 25.00 -3.58 -11.73
CA ALA A 203 23.57 -3.88 -11.76
C ALA A 203 23.29 -5.17 -12.57
N LEU A 204 23.94 -5.35 -13.72
CA LEU A 204 23.84 -6.56 -14.52
C LEU A 204 24.35 -7.79 -13.76
N ALA A 205 25.50 -7.68 -13.09
CA ALA A 205 26.04 -8.76 -12.28
C ALA A 205 25.09 -9.15 -11.14
N LEU A 206 24.54 -8.16 -10.44
CA LEU A 206 23.55 -8.33 -9.37
C LEU A 206 22.28 -9.02 -9.90
N MET A 207 21.72 -8.54 -11.02
CA MET A 207 20.50 -9.09 -11.61
C MET A 207 20.67 -10.53 -12.10
N ARG A 208 21.82 -10.87 -12.70
CA ARG A 208 22.15 -12.26 -13.05
C ARG A 208 22.24 -13.14 -11.81
N ALA A 209 22.83 -12.65 -10.73
CA ALA A 209 22.94 -13.38 -9.49
C ALA A 209 21.58 -13.63 -8.83
N LEU A 210 20.70 -12.62 -8.80
CA LEU A 210 19.32 -12.73 -8.33
C LEU A 210 18.49 -13.73 -9.15
N ASN A 211 18.65 -13.74 -10.47
CA ASN A 211 17.96 -14.71 -11.33
C ASN A 211 18.40 -16.15 -11.08
N ARG A 212 19.71 -16.38 -10.87
CA ARG A 212 20.22 -17.72 -10.49
C ARG A 212 19.71 -18.15 -9.11
N GLU A 213 19.64 -17.21 -8.17
CA GLU A 213 19.07 -17.50 -6.85
C GLU A 213 17.59 -17.85 -6.96
N MET A 214 16.82 -17.13 -7.79
CA MET A 214 15.43 -17.47 -8.07
C MET A 214 15.28 -18.89 -8.62
N GLU A 215 16.09 -19.27 -9.63
CA GLU A 215 16.11 -20.64 -10.18
C GLU A 215 16.43 -21.68 -9.09
N ARG A 216 17.49 -21.46 -8.31
CA ARG A 216 17.87 -22.35 -7.21
C ARG A 216 16.74 -22.54 -6.19
N ARG A 217 15.97 -21.48 -5.90
CA ARG A 217 14.83 -21.54 -4.98
C ARG A 217 13.67 -22.34 -5.56
N ILE A 218 13.40 -22.19 -6.86
CA ILE A 218 12.38 -22.99 -7.56
C ILE A 218 12.73 -24.48 -7.39
N ASP A 219 13.96 -24.89 -7.70
CA ASP A 219 14.39 -26.29 -7.55
C ASP A 219 14.22 -26.82 -6.12
N ILE A 220 14.48 -25.98 -5.10
CA ILE A 220 14.32 -26.35 -3.69
C ILE A 220 12.85 -26.50 -3.30
N LEU A 221 11.99 -25.59 -3.77
CA LEU A 221 10.56 -25.63 -3.50
C LEU A 221 9.94 -26.89 -4.14
N GLU A 222 10.28 -27.17 -5.40
CA GLU A 222 9.86 -28.37 -6.13
C GLU A 222 10.33 -29.64 -5.42
N ALA A 223 11.61 -29.73 -5.04
CA ALA A 223 12.15 -30.89 -4.31
C ALA A 223 11.53 -31.07 -2.91
N ALA A 224 11.00 -30.00 -2.31
CA ALA A 224 10.30 -30.04 -1.04
C ALA A 224 8.79 -30.27 -1.19
N GLY A 225 8.25 -30.26 -2.42
CA GLY A 225 6.83 -30.43 -2.70
C GLY A 225 5.94 -29.29 -2.19
N VAL A 226 6.51 -28.07 -2.10
CA VAL A 226 5.80 -26.87 -1.64
C VAL A 226 5.81 -25.81 -2.73
N GLU A 227 4.78 -24.97 -2.76
CA GLU A 227 4.66 -23.94 -3.81
C GLU A 227 5.36 -22.66 -3.42
N LYS A 228 5.42 -22.31 -2.12
CA LYS A 228 5.90 -21.01 -1.64
C LYS A 228 6.98 -21.13 -0.57
N ILE A 229 7.83 -20.11 -0.50
CA ILE A 229 8.84 -19.98 0.55
C ILE A 229 8.25 -20.01 1.98
N GLN A 230 7.05 -19.44 2.18
CA GLN A 230 6.34 -19.48 3.47
C GLN A 230 6.07 -20.92 3.93
N GLU A 231 5.61 -21.76 3.00
CA GLU A 231 5.35 -23.18 3.25
C GLU A 231 6.65 -23.92 3.52
N TYR A 232 7.70 -23.61 2.76
CA TYR A 232 9.05 -24.15 2.98
C TYR A 232 9.57 -23.83 4.39
N HIS A 233 9.42 -22.59 4.87
CA HIS A 233 9.78 -22.22 6.25
C HIS A 233 8.97 -23.01 7.29
N GLY A 234 7.70 -23.32 7.01
CA GLY A 234 6.84 -24.14 7.85
C GLY A 234 7.29 -25.60 7.99
N THR A 235 8.15 -26.11 7.11
CA THR A 235 8.66 -27.51 7.16
C THR A 235 9.63 -27.78 8.31
N GLY A 236 10.04 -26.75 9.07
CA GLY A 236 10.95 -26.89 10.21
C GLY A 236 12.43 -27.09 9.83
N LYS A 237 12.78 -27.02 8.54
CA LYS A 237 14.17 -27.09 8.05
C LYS A 237 14.94 -25.77 8.28
N ALA A 238 15.02 -25.32 9.54
CA ALA A 238 15.57 -24.01 9.93
C ALA A 238 17.01 -23.78 9.45
N ALA A 239 17.87 -24.81 9.46
CA ALA A 239 19.25 -24.72 8.97
C ALA A 239 19.37 -24.47 7.44
N MET A 240 18.28 -24.67 6.70
CA MET A 240 18.17 -24.44 5.27
C MET A 240 17.16 -23.33 4.93
N ALA A 241 16.69 -22.58 5.93
CA ALA A 241 15.72 -21.51 5.71
C ALA A 241 16.27 -20.47 4.75
N MET A 242 15.49 -20.18 3.71
CA MET A 242 15.87 -19.20 2.69
C MET A 242 15.43 -17.82 3.17
N ASP A 243 16.35 -16.88 3.32
CA ASP A 243 15.97 -15.51 3.66
C ASP A 243 15.16 -14.88 2.52
N TYR A 244 14.21 -14.02 2.86
CA TYR A 244 13.61 -13.14 1.87
C TYR A 244 14.66 -12.22 1.25
N ILE A 245 14.49 -11.88 -0.03
CA ILE A 245 15.33 -10.92 -0.73
C ILE A 245 14.44 -9.79 -1.24
N VAL A 246 14.86 -8.54 -1.03
CA VAL A 246 14.14 -7.37 -1.53
C VAL A 246 15.07 -6.56 -2.43
N LEU A 247 14.75 -6.53 -3.72
CA LEU A 247 15.43 -5.70 -4.71
C LEU A 247 14.77 -4.31 -4.76
N VAL A 248 15.52 -3.28 -4.42
CA VAL A 248 15.12 -1.88 -4.50
C VAL A 248 15.82 -1.20 -5.67
N ILE A 249 15.04 -0.61 -6.58
CA ILE A 249 15.54 0.14 -7.74
C ILE A 249 15.12 1.60 -7.57
N ASP A 250 16.07 2.52 -7.32
CA ASP A 250 15.74 3.93 -7.01
C ASP A 250 15.09 4.66 -8.20
N GLU A 251 15.63 4.45 -9.40
CA GLU A 251 15.11 5.04 -10.62
C GLU A 251 15.20 4.02 -11.75
N VAL A 252 14.12 3.29 -11.97
CA VAL A 252 14.06 2.27 -13.02
C VAL A 252 14.16 2.88 -14.43
N ALA A 253 13.84 4.16 -14.60
CA ALA A 253 14.00 4.85 -15.88
C ALA A 253 15.47 5.08 -16.29
N GLU A 254 16.44 4.98 -15.36
CA GLU A 254 17.88 5.06 -15.69
C GLU A 254 18.44 3.73 -16.21
N ILE A 255 17.67 2.63 -16.17
CA ILE A 255 18.13 1.33 -16.65
C ILE A 255 17.93 1.29 -18.16
N SER A 256 19.03 1.30 -18.91
CA SER A 256 19.01 1.28 -20.38
C SER A 256 19.38 -0.07 -20.98
N ASP A 257 20.19 -0.86 -20.27
CA ASP A 257 20.65 -2.18 -20.73
C ASP A 257 19.45 -3.17 -20.91
N PRO A 258 19.20 -3.66 -22.15
CA PRO A 258 18.11 -4.59 -22.44
C PRO A 258 18.16 -5.92 -21.68
N GLU A 259 19.35 -6.39 -21.31
CA GLU A 259 19.51 -7.61 -20.52
C GLU A 259 19.04 -7.40 -19.08
N ILE A 260 19.41 -6.28 -18.45
CA ILE A 260 18.92 -5.93 -17.10
C ILE A 260 17.39 -5.86 -17.11
N ILE A 261 16.82 -5.22 -18.13
CA ILE A 261 15.37 -5.11 -18.31
C ILE A 261 14.69 -6.49 -18.38
N ARG A 262 15.23 -7.40 -19.20
CA ARG A 262 14.74 -8.79 -19.30
C ARG A 262 14.83 -9.54 -17.97
N LEU A 263 15.93 -9.36 -17.24
CA LEU A 263 16.14 -10.01 -15.94
C LEU A 263 15.19 -9.48 -14.86
N ILE A 264 14.83 -8.19 -14.90
CA ILE A 264 13.81 -7.60 -14.01
C ILE A 264 12.44 -8.20 -14.32
N ASP A 265 12.04 -8.20 -15.60
CA ASP A 265 10.74 -8.75 -16.01
C ASP A 265 10.59 -10.21 -15.59
N ARG A 266 11.65 -11.01 -15.77
CA ARG A 266 11.66 -12.42 -15.34
C ARG A 266 11.45 -12.58 -13.84
N ILE A 267 12.11 -11.77 -13.00
CA ILE A 267 11.90 -11.78 -11.54
C ILE A 267 10.46 -11.38 -11.19
N VAL A 268 9.97 -10.27 -11.75
CA VAL A 268 8.62 -9.76 -11.45
C VAL A 268 7.53 -10.78 -11.83
N ARG A 269 7.75 -11.59 -12.86
CA ARG A 269 6.80 -12.64 -13.28
C ARG A 269 6.90 -13.93 -12.47
N LEU A 270 8.11 -14.36 -12.10
CA LEU A 270 8.34 -15.72 -11.57
C LEU A 270 8.63 -15.76 -10.06
N ALA A 271 9.07 -14.65 -9.45
CA ALA A 271 9.66 -14.70 -8.12
C ALA A 271 8.67 -14.59 -6.96
N ARG A 272 7.37 -14.40 -7.23
CA ARG A 272 6.31 -14.30 -6.21
C ARG A 272 6.37 -15.42 -5.18
N ALA A 273 6.65 -16.64 -5.64
CA ALA A 273 6.67 -17.83 -4.79
C ALA A 273 8.04 -18.06 -4.12
N THR A 274 9.11 -17.49 -4.67
CA THR A 274 10.50 -17.74 -4.23
C THR A 274 10.99 -16.79 -3.13
N GLY A 275 10.14 -15.84 -2.71
CA GLY A 275 10.49 -14.86 -1.67
C GLY A 275 11.47 -13.79 -2.13
N ILE A 276 11.50 -13.47 -3.43
CA ILE A 276 12.23 -12.32 -3.97
C ILE A 276 11.21 -11.26 -4.38
N SER A 277 11.23 -10.15 -3.66
CA SER A 277 10.35 -9.01 -3.87
C SER A 277 11.06 -7.88 -4.63
N VAL A 278 10.30 -7.10 -5.39
CA VAL A 278 10.85 -5.98 -6.19
C VAL A 278 10.14 -4.69 -5.83
N VAL A 279 10.91 -3.71 -5.38
CA VAL A 279 10.47 -2.33 -5.17
C VAL A 279 11.06 -1.49 -6.28
N ALA A 280 10.25 -1.16 -7.28
CA ALA A 280 10.67 -0.32 -8.40
C ALA A 280 10.23 1.12 -8.14
N ALA A 281 11.14 2.07 -8.24
CA ALA A 281 10.83 3.48 -8.07
C ALA A 281 11.15 4.31 -9.30
N THR A 282 10.36 5.38 -9.54
CA THR A 282 10.59 6.29 -10.67
C THR A 282 10.02 7.69 -10.47
N GLN A 283 10.71 8.70 -10.99
CA GLN A 283 10.23 10.09 -11.06
C GLN A 283 9.68 10.43 -12.44
N ARG A 284 9.90 9.57 -13.44
CA ARG A 284 9.58 9.83 -14.85
C ARG A 284 8.69 8.71 -15.39
N PRO A 285 7.41 8.66 -14.99
CA PRO A 285 6.51 7.62 -15.48
C PRO A 285 6.37 7.75 -17.00
N SER A 286 6.71 6.69 -17.73
CA SER A 286 6.56 6.61 -19.18
C SER A 286 6.39 5.16 -19.63
N LYS A 287 5.59 4.92 -20.68
CA LYS A 287 5.40 3.60 -21.30
C LYS A 287 6.72 2.96 -21.78
N LYS A 288 7.78 3.77 -21.95
CA LYS A 288 9.12 3.29 -22.33
C LYS A 288 9.88 2.64 -21.18
N VAL A 289 9.52 2.93 -19.93
CA VAL A 289 10.19 2.38 -18.76
C VAL A 289 9.72 0.94 -18.54
N PRO A 290 10.63 -0.02 -18.29
CA PRO A 290 10.34 -1.44 -18.21
C PRO A 290 9.10 -1.85 -17.41
N VAL A 291 8.93 -1.27 -16.22
CA VAL A 291 7.87 -1.66 -15.27
C VAL A 291 6.50 -1.10 -15.62
N PHE A 292 6.40 -0.20 -16.60
CA PHE A 292 5.11 0.35 -17.08
C PHE A 292 4.62 -0.32 -18.37
N ARG A 293 5.29 -1.36 -18.85
CA ARG A 293 4.77 -2.23 -19.90
C ARG A 293 3.60 -3.03 -19.32
N ASP A 294 2.47 -3.08 -20.02
CA ASP A 294 1.17 -3.49 -19.44
C ASP A 294 1.25 -4.79 -18.63
N ASP A 295 1.85 -5.85 -19.19
CA ASP A 295 2.03 -7.13 -18.50
C ASP A 295 2.82 -7.04 -17.18
N THR A 296 3.90 -6.26 -17.17
CA THR A 296 4.80 -6.14 -16.01
C THR A 296 4.15 -5.23 -14.96
N ARG A 297 3.46 -4.17 -15.39
CA ARG A 297 2.78 -3.21 -14.52
C ARG A 297 1.72 -3.89 -13.66
N ASP A 298 1.01 -4.84 -14.22
CA ASP A 298 -0.10 -5.52 -13.55
C ASP A 298 0.38 -6.48 -12.44
N MET A 299 1.65 -6.90 -12.47
CA MET A 299 2.27 -7.68 -11.39
C MET A 299 2.56 -6.84 -10.13
N PHE A 300 2.65 -5.51 -10.25
CA PHE A 300 2.77 -4.58 -9.12
C PHE A 300 1.40 -4.31 -8.48
N SER A 301 0.90 -5.29 -7.71
CA SER A 301 -0.40 -5.20 -7.03
C SER A 301 -0.48 -4.05 -6.02
N ALA A 302 0.65 -3.67 -5.42
CA ALA A 302 0.78 -2.52 -4.53
C ALA A 302 1.50 -1.37 -5.23
N ARG A 303 0.95 -0.16 -5.13
CA ARG A 303 1.51 1.05 -5.74
C ARG A 303 1.39 2.23 -4.79
N LEU A 304 2.47 2.99 -4.63
CA LEU A 304 2.50 4.22 -3.85
C LEU A 304 2.93 5.38 -4.77
N CYS A 305 2.01 6.30 -5.02
CA CYS A 305 2.21 7.39 -5.95
C CYS A 305 2.16 8.73 -5.21
N TYR A 306 3.28 9.43 -5.12
CA TYR A 306 3.35 10.82 -4.66
C TYR A 306 2.85 11.77 -5.76
N LEU A 307 2.83 13.07 -5.46
CA LEU A 307 2.42 14.11 -6.40
C LEU A 307 2.99 13.90 -7.80
N MET A 308 2.10 13.95 -8.80
CA MET A 308 2.40 13.85 -10.22
C MET A 308 2.12 15.18 -10.93
N PRO A 309 2.83 15.48 -12.03
CA PRO A 309 2.67 16.76 -12.73
C PRO A 309 1.34 16.84 -13.49
N ASP A 310 0.78 15.70 -13.89
CA ASP A 310 -0.44 15.62 -14.70
C ASP A 310 -1.19 14.30 -14.47
N GLU A 311 -2.45 14.28 -14.90
CA GLU A 311 -3.32 13.10 -14.74
C GLU A 311 -2.85 11.90 -15.58
N ILE A 312 -2.15 12.13 -16.69
CA ILE A 312 -1.66 11.06 -17.58
C ILE A 312 -0.59 10.25 -16.83
N SER A 313 0.35 10.95 -16.19
CA SER A 313 1.41 10.41 -15.35
C SER A 313 0.82 9.68 -14.14
N SER A 314 -0.21 10.25 -13.50
CA SER A 314 -0.94 9.58 -12.42
C SER A 314 -1.58 8.26 -12.89
N ARG A 315 -2.33 8.28 -13.99
CA ARG A 315 -2.99 7.08 -14.54
C ARG A 315 -2.01 6.01 -14.99
N LEU A 316 -0.84 6.40 -15.50
CA LEU A 316 0.18 5.45 -15.91
C LEU A 316 0.70 4.62 -14.72
N VAL A 317 0.78 5.22 -13.53
CA VAL A 317 1.19 4.53 -12.30
C VAL A 317 0.01 3.85 -11.62
N LEU A 318 -1.07 4.58 -11.35
CA LEU A 318 -2.18 4.09 -10.53
C LEU A 318 -3.22 3.27 -11.33
N GLY A 319 -3.09 3.20 -12.65
CA GLY A 319 -4.05 2.58 -13.55
C GLY A 319 -5.02 3.59 -14.16
N GLU A 320 -5.61 3.23 -15.30
CA GLU A 320 -6.35 4.14 -16.18
C GLU A 320 -7.50 4.89 -15.50
N THR A 321 -8.12 4.28 -14.49
CA THR A 321 -9.26 4.84 -13.77
C THR A 321 -8.89 5.75 -12.60
N CYS A 322 -7.60 5.99 -12.32
CA CYS A 322 -7.17 6.75 -11.14
C CYS A 322 -6.16 7.85 -11.49
N SER A 323 -6.61 9.12 -11.41
CA SER A 323 -5.78 10.32 -11.58
C SER A 323 -5.45 11.06 -10.26
N MET A 324 -5.77 10.47 -9.11
CA MET A 324 -5.69 11.13 -7.80
C MET A 324 -4.30 11.70 -7.47
N ALA A 325 -3.21 11.10 -7.94
CA ALA A 325 -1.86 11.59 -7.62
C ALA A 325 -1.55 12.96 -8.25
N ALA A 326 -2.24 13.35 -9.33
CA ALA A 326 -2.11 14.67 -9.95
C ALA A 326 -2.85 15.77 -9.18
N GLN A 327 -3.77 15.39 -8.30
CA GLN A 327 -4.65 16.29 -7.54
C GLN A 327 -4.24 16.35 -6.06
N LEU A 328 -3.16 15.67 -5.67
CA LEU A 328 -2.66 15.71 -4.31
C LEU A 328 -2.26 17.14 -3.91
N PRO A 329 -2.48 17.53 -2.65
CA PRO A 329 -1.91 18.78 -2.14
C PRO A 329 -0.38 18.72 -2.17
N GLU A 330 0.28 19.87 -2.25
CA GLU A 330 1.74 20.01 -2.25
C GLU A 330 2.38 19.76 -0.88
N ILE A 331 2.05 18.63 -0.25
CA ILE A 331 2.52 18.23 1.06
C ILE A 331 3.57 17.12 0.89
N LYS A 332 4.76 17.34 1.46
CA LYS A 332 5.82 16.33 1.43
C LYS A 332 5.40 15.08 2.20
N GLY A 333 5.61 13.93 1.57
CA GLY A 333 5.22 12.64 2.13
C GLY A 333 3.76 12.27 1.87
N ARG A 334 2.96 13.14 1.26
CA ARG A 334 1.58 12.83 0.87
C ARG A 334 1.58 11.99 -0.40
N GLY A 335 0.85 10.88 -0.39
CA GLY A 335 0.76 9.97 -1.53
C GLY A 335 -0.60 9.29 -1.65
N VAL A 336 -0.84 8.71 -2.80
CA VAL A 336 -1.94 7.78 -3.06
C VAL A 336 -1.39 6.36 -3.00
N TYR A 337 -1.87 5.57 -2.06
CA TYR A 337 -1.62 4.15 -1.97
C TYR A 337 -2.75 3.37 -2.63
N LYS A 338 -2.40 2.53 -3.61
CA LYS A 338 -3.31 1.59 -4.26
C LYS A 338 -2.87 0.16 -3.99
N PHE A 339 -3.78 -0.65 -3.49
CA PHE A 339 -3.58 -2.10 -3.34
C PHE A 339 -4.81 -2.85 -3.82
N GLY A 340 -4.64 -3.61 -4.91
CA GLY A 340 -5.78 -4.20 -5.62
C GLY A 340 -6.77 -3.12 -6.08
N VAL A 341 -8.01 -3.23 -5.60
CA VAL A 341 -9.09 -2.25 -5.89
C VAL A 341 -9.14 -1.09 -4.90
N THR A 342 -8.45 -1.21 -3.77
CA THR A 342 -8.47 -0.20 -2.71
C THR A 342 -7.51 0.93 -3.04
N ILE A 343 -7.99 2.17 -2.94
CA ILE A 343 -7.21 3.38 -3.15
C ILE A 343 -7.38 4.25 -1.91
N LYS A 344 -6.28 4.76 -1.37
CA LYS A 344 -6.26 5.60 -0.17
C LYS A 344 -5.27 6.73 -0.33
N GLU A 345 -5.62 7.91 0.15
CA GLU A 345 -4.63 8.95 0.42
C GLU A 345 -3.91 8.63 1.73
N VAL A 346 -2.58 8.67 1.73
CA VAL A 346 -1.72 8.31 2.88
C VAL A 346 -0.70 9.42 3.13
N GLN A 347 -0.37 9.64 4.40
CA GLN A 347 0.81 10.39 4.79
C GLN A 347 1.93 9.42 5.18
N THR A 348 3.06 9.47 4.48
CA THR A 348 4.21 8.59 4.72
C THR A 348 5.14 9.14 5.82
N MET A 349 5.82 8.25 6.54
CA MET A 349 6.76 8.64 7.61
C MET A 349 7.95 9.41 7.05
N TYR A 350 8.46 10.37 7.82
CA TYR A 350 9.67 11.11 7.52
C TYR A 350 10.84 10.61 8.37
N LEU A 351 11.86 10.04 7.72
CA LEU A 351 13.10 9.59 8.34
C LEU A 351 14.26 10.49 7.87
N PRO A 352 14.70 11.46 8.69
CA PRO A 352 15.86 12.28 8.39
C PRO A 352 17.10 11.43 8.10
N VAL A 353 17.88 11.76 7.07
CA VAL A 353 19.10 11.01 6.68
C VAL A 353 20.10 10.90 7.85
N LYS A 354 20.22 11.94 8.69
CA LYS A 354 21.07 11.89 9.89
C LYS A 354 20.60 10.81 10.88
N GLN A 355 19.29 10.66 11.06
CA GLN A 355 18.71 9.62 11.89
C GLN A 355 18.88 8.25 11.25
N ALA A 356 18.66 8.12 9.93
CA ALA A 356 18.88 6.87 9.19
C ALA A 356 20.32 6.35 9.33
N LYS A 357 21.32 7.23 9.25
CA LYS A 357 22.73 6.86 9.48
C LYS A 357 22.99 6.36 10.90
N LYS A 358 22.44 7.03 11.91
CA LYS A 358 22.56 6.58 13.30
C LYS A 358 21.88 5.23 13.57
N LEU A 359 20.79 4.93 12.87
CA LEU A 359 20.11 3.64 12.97
C LEU A 359 20.98 2.51 12.41
N ILE A 360 21.68 2.75 11.28
CA ILE A 360 22.52 1.72 10.67
C ILE A 360 23.81 1.45 11.45
N GLU A 361 24.41 2.47 12.06
CA GLU A 361 25.63 2.33 12.88
C GLU A 361 25.46 1.38 14.07
N LYS A 362 24.21 1.17 14.51
CA LYS A 362 23.87 0.27 15.61
C LYS A 362 23.63 -1.18 15.17
N GLN A 363 23.56 -1.43 13.87
CA GLN A 363 23.36 -2.78 13.32
C GLN A 363 24.71 -3.39 12.96
N GLU A 364 24.86 -4.70 13.18
CA GLU A 364 26.01 -5.42 12.66
C GLU A 364 25.99 -5.40 11.12
N GLY A 365 27.16 -5.21 10.52
CA GLY A 365 27.32 -5.24 9.07
C GLY A 365 27.06 -6.65 8.55
N VAL A 366 26.03 -6.81 7.71
CA VAL A 366 25.81 -8.04 6.94
C VAL A 366 26.22 -7.76 5.50
N VAL A 367 27.45 -8.16 5.15
CA VAL A 367 27.90 -8.10 3.75
C VAL A 367 27.23 -9.23 3.00
N TRP A 368 26.14 -8.91 2.31
CA TRP A 368 25.48 -9.86 1.42
C TRP A 368 26.08 -9.74 0.01
N ASP A 369 26.93 -10.70 -0.33
CA ASP A 369 27.48 -10.85 -1.68
C ASP A 369 26.64 -11.84 -2.48
N VAL A 370 25.77 -11.32 -3.35
CA VAL A 370 24.90 -12.14 -4.21
C VAL A 370 25.71 -12.97 -5.21
N THR A 371 26.99 -12.63 -5.45
CA THR A 371 27.83 -13.34 -6.42
C THR A 371 28.32 -14.71 -5.93
N GLN A 372 28.21 -15.00 -4.62
CA GLN A 372 28.72 -16.24 -4.00
C GLN A 372 27.78 -17.46 -4.11
N SER A 373 26.64 -17.38 -4.80
CA SER A 373 25.70 -18.52 -4.97
C SER A 373 26.25 -19.71 -5.79
N ARG A 374 27.57 -19.80 -6.01
CA ARG A 374 28.26 -20.89 -6.74
C ARG A 374 28.28 -22.25 -6.03
N LYS A 375 27.81 -22.39 -4.79
CA LYS A 375 27.76 -23.71 -4.13
C LYS A 375 26.65 -24.55 -4.77
N ARG A 376 26.99 -25.28 -5.83
CA ARG A 376 26.22 -26.39 -6.40
C ARG A 376 25.76 -27.29 -5.26
N ILE A 377 24.45 -27.56 -5.19
CA ILE A 377 23.93 -28.69 -4.43
C ILE A 377 24.56 -29.93 -5.09
N ALA A 378 25.29 -30.73 -4.30
CA ALA A 378 25.86 -31.97 -4.82
C ALA A 378 24.70 -32.83 -5.35
N PRO A 379 24.77 -33.32 -6.61
CA PRO A 379 23.78 -34.28 -7.08
C PRO A 379 23.82 -35.50 -6.15
N ARG A 380 22.64 -35.91 -5.67
CA ARG A 380 22.49 -37.18 -4.95
C ARG A 380 22.73 -38.35 -5.88
#